data_AF-A0A0S8AK99-F1
#
_entry.id   AF-A0A0S8AK99-F1
#
_cell.length_a   1.000
_cell.length_b   1.000
_cell.length_c   1.000
_cell.angle_alpha   90.00
_cell.angle_beta   90.00
_cell.angle_gamma   90.00
#
_symmetry.space_group_name_H-M   'P 1'
#
loop_
_entity.id
_entity.type
_entity.pdbx_description
1 polymer ?
#
loop_
_entity_poly.entity_id
_entity_poly.type
_entity_poly.pdbx_seq_one_letter_code
_entity_poly.pdbx_strand_id
1 'polypeptide(L)' 'MTFSCKNFDFNAENCMKLNTDCIPGRPGCVLTGKVKFSEDIQKKLKDLETAAEARKKRRRR' A
#
# COMPACT_ATOMS: atom_id res chain seq x y z
N MET A 1 5.17 -14.49 14.68
CA MET A 1 6.11 -13.94 13.67
C MET A 1 5.80 -12.47 13.48
N THR A 2 6.70 -11.58 13.87
CA THR A 2 6.54 -10.13 13.71
C THR A 2 7.11 -9.75 12.35
N PHE A 3 6.27 -9.31 11.41
CA PHE A 3 6.72 -8.90 10.09
C PHE A 3 7.24 -7.46 10.15
N SER A 4 8.56 -7.27 10.14
CA SER A 4 9.18 -5.95 10.06
C SER A 4 9.38 -5.54 8.60
N CYS A 5 8.59 -4.57 8.13
CA CYS A 5 8.77 -4.00 6.81
C CYS A 5 9.95 -3.02 6.81
N LYS A 6 11.01 -3.31 6.03
CA LYS A 6 12.20 -2.43 5.91
C LYS A 6 11.89 -1.02 5.41
N ASN A 7 10.76 -0.86 4.71
CA ASN A 7 10.34 0.42 4.14
C ASN A 7 9.28 1.12 4.98
N PHE A 8 8.92 0.59 6.15
CA PHE A 8 7.98 1.24 7.05
C PHE A 8 8.70 2.34 7.82
N ASP A 9 8.17 3.55 7.72
CA ASP A 9 8.62 4.68 8.52
C ASP A 9 7.83 4.73 9.82
N PHE A 10 8.53 4.64 10.95
CA PHE A 10 7.90 4.67 12.28
C PHE A 10 7.49 6.07 12.73
N ASN A 11 8.02 7.14 12.10
CA ASN A 11 7.71 8.51 12.49
C ASN A 11 6.45 9.03 11.79
N ALA A 12 6.31 8.72 10.50
CA ALA A 12 5.23 9.17 9.63
C ALA A 12 4.22 8.06 9.32
N GLU A 13 4.39 6.87 9.91
CA GLU A 13 3.53 5.68 9.76
C GLU A 13 3.25 5.31 8.29
N ASN A 14 4.20 5.61 7.40
CA ASN A 14 4.03 5.50 5.96
C ASN A 14 5.08 4.57 5.34
N CYS A 15 4.88 4.23 4.06
CA CYS A 15 5.84 3.45 3.30
C CYS A 15 6.81 4.40 2.59
N MET A 16 8.07 4.44 3.03
CA MET A 16 9.12 5.26 2.40
C MET A 16 9.34 4.92 0.92
N LYS A 17 9.09 3.66 0.52
CA LYS A 17 9.25 3.23 -0.88
C LYS A 17 8.13 3.75 -1.78
N LEU A 18 6.92 3.86 -1.24
CA LEU A 18 5.72 4.24 -2.01
C LEU A 18 5.24 5.67 -1.68
N ASN A 19 5.86 6.35 -0.71
CA ASN A 19 5.54 7.68 -0.19
C ASN A 19 4.03 7.85 0.09
N THR A 20 3.45 6.88 0.77
CA THR A 20 2.01 6.73 0.98
C THR A 20 1.75 5.80 2.17
N ASP A 21 0.51 5.73 2.63
CA ASP A 21 0.02 4.74 3.59
C ASP A 21 0.63 3.33 3.44
N CYS A 22 1.26 2.83 4.51
CA CYS A 22 1.93 1.52 4.49
C CYS A 22 0.95 0.38 4.71
N ILE A 23 0.30 -0.05 3.63
CA ILE A 23 -0.64 -1.17 3.67
C ILE A 23 -0.02 -2.43 3.09
N PRO A 24 -0.03 -3.55 3.82
CA PRO A 24 0.51 -4.80 3.33
C PRO A 24 -0.40 -5.37 2.23
N GLY A 25 0.20 -5.85 1.14
CA GLY A 25 -0.52 -6.30 -0.06
C GLY A 25 -0.63 -5.26 -1.17
N ARG A 26 -0.30 -3.99 -0.90
CA ARG A 26 -0.28 -2.93 -1.93
C ARG A 26 0.66 -3.27 -3.07
N PRO A 27 0.30 -3.08 -4.36
CA PRO A 27 1.25 -3.28 -5.44
C PRO A 27 2.52 -2.45 -5.22
N GLY A 28 3.68 -3.13 -5.25
CA GLY A 28 4.97 -2.55 -4.89
C GLY A 28 5.40 -2.77 -3.43
N CYS A 29 4.51 -3.29 -2.58
CA CYS A 29 4.82 -3.79 -1.25
C CYS A 29 5.61 -5.11 -1.34
N VAL A 30 6.49 -5.35 -0.37
CA VAL A 30 7.32 -6.56 -0.30
C VAL A 30 6.51 -7.85 -0.12
N LEU A 31 5.26 -7.75 0.34
CA LEU A 31 4.38 -8.89 0.61
C LEU A 31 3.37 -9.20 -0.51
N THR A 32 3.34 -8.42 -1.59
CA THR A 32 2.40 -8.65 -2.69
C THR A 32 2.55 -10.07 -3.25
N GLY A 33 1.47 -10.85 -3.25
CA GLY A 33 1.44 -12.24 -3.73
C GLY A 33 2.13 -13.28 -2.83
N LYS A 34 2.79 -12.87 -1.73
CA LYS A 34 3.47 -13.79 -0.80
C LYS A 34 2.59 -14.27 0.34
N VAL A 35 1.58 -13.48 0.70
CA VAL A 35 0.67 -13.79 1.82
C VAL A 35 -0.77 -13.48 1.42
N LYS A 36 -1.70 -14.27 1.96
CA LYS A 36 -3.14 -14.06 1.79
C LYS A 36 -3.61 -13.12 2.89
N PHE A 37 -4.04 -11.92 2.50
CA PHE A 37 -4.59 -10.93 3.43
C PHE A 37 -6.08 -11.18 3.65
N SER A 38 -6.57 -10.80 4.83
CA SER A 38 -8.01 -10.76 5.12
C SER A 38 -8.74 -9.83 4.14
N GLU A 39 -10.03 -10.11 3.96
CA GLU A 39 -10.90 -9.42 3.01
C GLU A 39 -10.95 -7.90 3.26
N ASP A 40 -10.90 -7.47 4.52
CA ASP A 40 -10.85 -6.05 4.90
C ASP A 40 -9.63 -5.31 4.35
N ILE A 41 -8.46 -5.94 4.43
CA ILE A 41 -7.22 -5.34 3.91
C ILE A 41 -7.30 -5.24 2.40
N GLN A 42 -7.77 -6.30 1.72
CA GLN A 42 -7.96 -6.27 0.27
C GLN A 42 -8.93 -5.17 -0.17
N LYS A 43 -10.02 -4.95 0.58
CA LYS A 43 -10.99 -3.89 0.28
C LYS A 43 -10.39 -2.49 0.40
N LYS A 44 -9.67 -2.21 1.51
CA LYS A 44 -8.93 -0.95 1.69
C LYS A 44 -7.93 -0.69 0.56
N LEU A 45 -7.26 -1.75 0.14
CA LEU A 45 -6.27 -1.72 -0.93
C LEU A 45 -6.88 -1.28 -2.26
N LYS A 46 -8.02 -1.88 -2.61
CA LYS A 46 -8.74 -1.59 -3.85
C LYS A 46 -9.26 -0.16 -3.89
N ASP A 47 -9.74 0.35 -2.76
CA ASP A 47 -10.19 1.74 -2.61
C ASP A 47 -9.04 2.74 -2.82
N LEU A 48 -7.91 2.49 -2.15
CA LEU A 48 -6.72 3.33 -2.27
C LEU A 48 -6.09 3.32 -3.67
N GLU A 49 -6.10 2.17 -4.34
CA GLU A 49 -5.67 2.08 -5.75
C GLU A 49 -6.59 2.88 -6.66
N THR A 50 -7.90 2.76 -6.49
CA THR A 50 -8.89 3.50 -7.28
C THR A 50 -8.70 5.02 -7.10
N ALA A 51 -8.47 5.47 -5.86
CA ALA A 51 -8.19 6.87 -5.56
C ALA A 51 -6.84 7.36 -6.14
N ALA A 52 -5.80 6.52 -6.12
CA ALA A 52 -4.49 6.84 -6.69
C ALA A 52 -4.52 6.92 -8.23
N GLU A 53 -5.22 5.97 -8.88
CA GLU A 53 -5.43 5.94 -10.33
C GLU A 53 -6.23 7.17 -10.80
N ALA A 54 -7.28 7.55 -10.07
CA ALA A 54 -8.06 8.77 -10.36
C ALA A 54 -7.18 10.03 -10.29
N ARG A 55 -6.29 10.13 -9.30
CA ARG A 55 -5.32 11.24 -9.17
C ARG A 55 -4.29 11.24 -10.31
N LYS A 56 -3.76 10.08 -10.71
CA LYS A 56 -2.84 9.96 -11.85
C LYS A 56 -3.50 10.36 -13.17
N LYS A 57 -4.75 9.95 -13.39
CA LYS A 57 -5.51 10.27 -14.61
C LYS A 57 -5.78 11.77 -14.74
N ARG A 58 -6.02 12.46 -13.62
CA ARG A 58 -6.12 13.94 -13.57
C ARG A 58 -4.81 14.66 -13.88
N ARG A 59 -3.66 14.10 -13.45
CA ARG A 59 -2.33 14.69 -13.67
C ARG A 59 -1.78 14.55 -15.10
N ARG A 60 -2.36 13.65 -15.89
CA ARG A 60 -2.00 13.41 -17.30
C ARG A 60 -2.84 14.19 -18.31
N ARG A 61 -3.79 15.02 -17.85
CA ARG A 61 -4.72 15.78 -18.69
C ARG A 61 -4.39 17.26 -18.68
#